data_AF-A0A259DB70-F1
#
_entry.id   AF-A0A259DB70-F1
#
_cell.length_a   1.000
_cell.length_b   1.000
_cell.length_c   1.000
_cell.angle_alpha   90.00
_cell.angle_beta   90.00
_cell.angle_gamma   90.00
#
_symmetry.space_group_name_H-M   'P 1'
#
loop_
_entity.id
_entity.type
_entity.pdbx_description
1 polymer ?
#
loop_
_entity_poly.entity_id
_entity_poly.type
_entity_poly.pdbx_seq_one_letter_code
_entity_poly.pdbx_strand_id
1 'polypeptide(L)'
;MNLNPRSLAIILHDILVAALAWLGAYWLRFNLAVPPEYQADALSTLVWVVPLQAVVFWRFGLYRGIWRFASLPDLKRIVLA
;
A
#
# COMPACT_ATOMS: atom_id res chain seq x y z
N MET A 1 12.35 -2.41 -14.10
CA MET A 1 12.61 -1.71 -12.83
C MET A 1 13.98 -2.18 -12.37
N ASN A 2 14.97 -1.31 -12.18
CA ASN A 2 16.20 -1.74 -11.51
C ASN A 2 15.83 -2.06 -10.06
N LEU A 3 15.95 -3.34 -9.68
CA LEU A 3 15.64 -3.84 -8.34
C LEU A 3 16.75 -3.41 -7.38
N ASN A 4 16.72 -2.15 -6.97
CA ASN A 4 17.59 -1.63 -5.92
C ASN A 4 17.02 -2.03 -4.55
N PRO A 5 17.83 -2.29 -3.50
CA PRO A 5 17.33 -2.70 -2.18
C PRO A 5 16.36 -1.65 -1.59
N ARG A 6 16.55 -0.37 -1.90
CA ARG A 6 15.61 0.70 -1.51
C ARG A 6 14.23 0.54 -2.13
N SER A 7 14.16 0.18 -3.42
CA SER A 7 12.88 -0.03 -4.10
C SER A 7 12.16 -1.26 -3.55
N LEU A 8 12.91 -2.31 -3.21
CA LEU A 8 12.36 -3.50 -2.57
C LEU A 8 11.78 -3.19 -1.18
N ALA A 9 12.46 -2.36 -0.38
CA ALA A 9 11.97 -1.94 0.92
C ALA A 9 10.66 -1.15 0.83
N ILE A 10 10.52 -0.26 -0.17
CA ILE A 10 9.28 0.50 -0.41
C ILE A 10 8.15 -0.45 -0.81
N ILE A 11 8.40 -1.38 -1.73
CA ILE A 11 7.38 -2.36 -2.16
C ILE A 11 6.94 -3.22 -0.97
N LEU A 12 7.89 -3.71 -0.16
CA LEU A 12 7.57 -4.50 1.03
C LEU A 12 6.76 -3.69 2.04
N HIS A 13 7.14 -2.43 2.28
CA HIS A 13 6.40 -1.53 3.14
C HIS A 13 4.96 -1.34 2.66
N ASP A 14 4.76 -1.04 1.37
CA ASP A 14 3.42 -0.83 0.79
C ASP A 14 2.54 -2.08 0.92
N ILE A 15 3.12 -3.28 0.73
CA ILE A 15 2.43 -4.56 0.91
C ILE A 15 2.02 -4.75 2.38
N LEU A 16 2.94 -4.51 3.32
CA LEU A 16 2.66 -4.66 4.75
C LEU A 16 1.59 -3.66 5.22
N VAL A 17 1.70 -2.40 4.81
CA VAL A 17 0.73 -1.36 5.17
C VAL A 17 -0.64 -1.65 4.55
N ALA A 18 -0.70 -2.13 3.31
CA ALA A 18 -1.95 -2.54 2.67
C ALA A 18 -2.64 -3.67 3.45
N ALA A 19 -1.87 -4.71 3.81
CA ALA A 19 -2.39 -5.84 4.56
C ALA A 19 -2.87 -5.43 5.95
N LEU A 20 -2.09 -4.60 6.65
CA LEU A 20 -2.47 -4.07 7.95
C LEU A 20 -3.73 -3.19 7.86
N ALA A 21 -3.83 -2.32 6.86
CA ALA A 21 -4.99 -1.48 6.65
C ALA A 21 -6.25 -2.31 6.34
N TRP A 22 -6.12 -3.36 5.50
CA TRP A 22 -7.22 -4.24 5.15
C TRP A 22 -7.73 -5.04 6.36
N LEU A 23 -6.83 -5.70 7.09
CA LEU A 23 -7.19 -6.46 8.29
C LEU A 23 -7.69 -5.52 9.40
N GLY A 24 -7.07 -4.35 9.55
CA GLY A 24 -7.52 -3.29 10.46
C GLY A 24 -8.94 -2.81 10.14
N ALA A 25 -9.30 -2.69 8.86
CA ALA A 25 -10.66 -2.34 8.47
C ALA A 25 -11.69 -3.40 8.91
N TYR A 26 -11.36 -4.69 8.81
CA TYR A 26 -12.21 -5.77 9.36
C TYR A 26 -12.32 -5.67 10.87
N TRP A 27 -11.22 -5.48 11.60
CA TRP A 27 -11.27 -5.27 13.04
C TRP A 27 -12.15 -4.08 13.43
N LEU A 28 -11.97 -2.92 12.79
CA LEU A 28 -12.79 -1.74 13.07
C LEU A 28 -14.27 -1.96 12.71
N ARG A 29 -14.56 -2.62 11.60
CA ARG A 29 -15.92 -2.97 11.16
C ARG A 29 -16.67 -3.82 12.19
N PHE A 30 -15.96 -4.71 12.89
CA PHE A 30 -16.54 -5.65 13.85
C PHE A 30 -16.22 -5.32 15.31
N ASN A 31 -15.92 -4.06 15.64
CA ASN A 31 -15.62 -3.62 17.01
C ASN A 31 -14.51 -4.47 17.69
N LEU A 32 -13.47 -4.81 16.94
CA LEU A 32 -12.33 -5.65 17.32
C LEU A 32 -12.66 -7.14 17.58
N ALA A 33 -13.91 -7.57 17.32
CA ALA A 33 -14.37 -8.94 17.48
C ALA A 33 -14.88 -9.52 16.14
N VAL A 34 -13.95 -9.96 15.28
CA VAL A 34 -14.28 -10.46 13.93
C VAL A 34 -14.82 -11.90 14.02
N PRO A 35 -16.07 -12.15 13.59
CA PRO A 35 -16.63 -13.51 13.58
C PRO A 35 -15.85 -14.44 12.63
N PRO A 36 -15.75 -15.75 12.92
CA PRO A 36 -14.95 -16.70 12.15
C PRO A 36 -15.28 -16.74 10.66
N GLU A 37 -16.57 -16.59 10.30
CA GLU A 37 -17.04 -16.52 8.91
C GLU A 37 -16.38 -15.39 8.11
N TYR A 38 -16.12 -14.23 8.74
CA TYR A 38 -15.48 -13.10 8.09
C TYR A 38 -13.95 -13.15 8.10
N GLN A 39 -13.33 -14.01 8.92
CA GLN A 39 -11.87 -14.15 8.95
C GLN A 39 -11.36 -14.81 7.67
N ALA A 40 -12.04 -15.86 7.20
CA ALA A 40 -11.73 -16.51 5.93
C ALA A 40 -11.94 -15.56 4.74
N ASP A 41 -13.00 -14.76 4.77
CA ASP A 41 -13.26 -13.73 3.76
C ASP A 41 -12.19 -12.64 3.76
N ALA A 42 -11.76 -12.16 4.93
CA ALA A 42 -10.72 -11.15 5.04
C ALA A 42 -9.40 -11.61 4.40
N LEU A 43 -9.00 -12.85 4.66
CA LEU A 43 -7.77 -13.45 4.12
C LEU A 43 -7.87 -13.77 2.63
N SER A 44 -9.01 -14.31 2.17
CA SER A 44 -9.20 -14.65 0.75
C SER A 44 -9.25 -13.40 -0.13
N THR A 45 -9.88 -12.33 0.34
CA THR A 45 -9.93 -11.04 -0.36
C THR A 45 -8.60 -10.29 -0.31
N LEU A 46 -7.80 -10.46 0.75
CA LEU A 46 -6.47 -9.86 0.85
C LEU A 46 -5.55 -10.24 -0.32
N VAL A 47 -5.65 -11.48 -0.78
CA VAL A 47 -4.92 -12.00 -1.95
C VAL A 47 -5.24 -11.23 -3.23
N TRP A 48 -6.40 -10.57 -3.32
CA TRP A 48 -6.77 -9.73 -4.44
C TRP A 48 -6.44 -8.26 -4.22
N VAL A 49 -6.66 -7.76 -3.00
CA VAL A 49 -6.43 -6.35 -2.64
C VAL A 49 -4.97 -5.96 -2.78
N VAL A 50 -4.05 -6.80 -2.27
CA VAL A 50 -2.62 -6.49 -2.29
C VAL A 50 -2.06 -6.40 -3.72
N PRO A 51 -2.29 -7.38 -4.62
CA PRO A 51 -1.86 -7.27 -6.01
C PRO A 51 -2.53 -6.11 -6.76
N LEU A 52 -3.82 -5.85 -6.52
CA LEU A 52 -4.52 -4.73 -7.14
C LEU A 52 -3.86 -3.40 -6.77
N GLN A 53 -3.56 -3.19 -5.49
CA GLN A 53 -2.83 -2.00 -5.04
C GLN A 53 -1.45 -1.92 -5.69
N ALA A 54 -0.70 -3.02 -5.73
CA ALA A 54 0.62 -3.04 -6.36
C ALA A 54 0.56 -2.67 -7.85
N VAL A 55 -0.43 -3.18 -8.59
CA VAL A 55 -0.67 -2.83 -10.00
C VAL A 55 -1.01 -1.36 -10.16
N VAL A 56 -1.88 -0.82 -9.30
CA VAL A 56 -2.23 0.61 -9.29
C VAL A 56 -0.99 1.46 -9.06
N PHE A 57 -0.20 1.17 -8.02
CA PHE A 57 1.01 1.94 -7.69
C PHE A 57 2.06 1.85 -8.80
N TRP A 58 2.18 0.69 -9.45
CA TRP A 58 3.03 0.51 -10.60
C TRP A 58 2.56 1.33 -11.81
N ARG A 59 1.26 1.31 -12.12
CA ARG A 59 0.66 2.03 -13.25
C ARG A 59 0.77 3.56 -13.13
N PHE A 60 0.67 4.07 -11.90
CA PHE A 60 0.88 5.49 -11.58
C PHE A 60 2.34 5.85 -11.32
N GLY A 61 3.26 4.87 -11.35
CA GLY A 61 4.69 5.12 -11.26
C GLY A 61 5.19 5.56 -9.87
N LEU A 62 4.47 5.21 -8.79
CA LEU A 62 4.86 5.55 -7.41
C LEU A 62 6.29 5.09 -7.06
N TYR A 63 6.71 3.96 -7.63
CA TYR A 63 8.04 3.38 -7.43
C TYR A 63 9.15 4.06 -8.24
N ARG A 64 8.85 5.02 -9.13
CA ARG A 64 9.85 5.70 -9.98
C ARG A 64 10.54 6.89 -9.31
N GLY A 65 10.39 7.05 -8.00
CA GLY A 65 11.10 8.08 -7.22
C GLY A 65 10.23 9.19 -6.64
N ILE A 66 8.90 9.05 -6.63
CA ILE A 66 7.98 9.99 -5.96
C ILE A 66 8.28 10.06 -4.45
N TRP A 67 8.61 8.92 -3.83
CA TRP A 67 9.11 8.84 -2.46
C TRP A 67 10.40 9.63 -2.19
N ARG A 68 11.12 10.08 -3.22
CA ARG A 68 12.32 10.92 -3.08
C ARG A 68 11.97 12.40 -2.88
N PHE A 69 10.78 12.85 -3.29
CA PHE A 69 10.30 14.23 -3.20
C PHE A 69 9.26 14.43 -2.09
N ALA A 70 9.29 13.59 -1.05
CA ALA A 70 8.44 13.74 0.14
C ALA A 70 8.82 14.97 1.00
N SER A 71 9.72 15.84 0.51
CA SER A 71 9.93 17.17 1.08
C SER A 71 8.97 18.16 0.39
N LEU A 72 8.14 18.86 1.17
CA LEU A 72 7.19 19.87 0.68
C LEU A 72 7.81 20.92 -0.28
N PRO A 73 9.08 21.36 -0.10
CA PRO A 73 9.74 22.26 -1.05
C PRO A 73 9.91 21.68 -2.46
N ASP A 74 10.20 20.39 -2.59
CA ASP A 74 10.40 19.72 -3.88
C ASP A 74 9.09 19.59 -4.66
N LEU A 75 8.00 19.26 -3.97
CA LEU A 75 6.67 19.23 -4.58
C LEU A 75 6.26 20.63 -5.07
N LYS A 76 6.54 21.67 -4.29
CA LYS A 76 6.25 23.07 -4.68
C LYS A 76 6.97 23.46 -5.97
N ARG A 77 8.23 23.05 -6.15
CA ARG A 77 9.00 23.33 -7.38
C ARG A 77 8.45 22.60 -8.60
N ILE A 78 7.90 21.40 -8.43
CA ILE A 78 7.30 20.63 -9.54
C ILE A 78 5.95 21.23 -9.95
N VAL A 79 5.17 21.75 -8.99
CA VAL A 79 3.85 22.36 -9.25
C VAL A 79 3.94 23.80 -9.77
N LEU A 80 4.97 24.55 -9.37
CA LEU A 80 5.17 25.95 -9.76
C LEU A 80 6.02 26.14 -11.01
N ALA A 81 6.56 25.06 -11.59
CA ALA A 81 7.20 25.06 -12.90
C ALA A 81 6.15 24.88 -13.99
#